data_AF-A0A1I5W3B1-F1
#
_entry.id   AF-A0A1I5W3B1-F1
#
_cell.length_a   1.000
_cell.length_b   1.000
_cell.length_c   1.000
_cell.angle_alpha   90.00
_cell.angle_beta   90.00
_cell.angle_gamma   90.00
#
_symmetry.space_group_name_H-M   'P 1'
#
loop_
_entity.id
_entity.type
_entity.pdbx_description
1 polymer ?
#
loop_
_entity_poly.entity_id
_entity_poly.type
_entity_poly.pdbx_seq_one_letter_code
_entity_poly.pdbx_strand_id
1 'polypeptide(L)'
;MAKKDAATEIENLKFEEAMQQLEQIVAQLEQGDVPLEEALDQFQKGVALSKLCKDKLENAETTLTKIVNENGEETIFDQELDAN
;
A
#
# COMPACT_ATOMS: atom_id res chain seq x y z
N MET A 1 10.31 -5.04 23.93
CA MET A 1 8.92 -5.33 23.50
C MET A 1 8.31 -4.21 22.64
N ALA A 2 8.95 -3.05 22.45
CA ALA A 2 8.33 -1.87 21.81
C ALA A 2 8.28 -1.80 20.27
N LYS A 3 8.95 -2.70 19.52
CA LYS A 3 8.96 -2.64 18.03
C LYS A 3 7.77 -3.35 17.37
N LYS A 4 6.99 -4.15 18.11
CA LYS A 4 5.91 -4.96 17.54
C LYS A 4 4.61 -4.17 17.36
N ASP A 5 4.38 -3.15 18.18
CA ASP A 5 3.11 -2.41 18.21
C ASP A 5 2.98 -1.40 17.05
N ALA A 6 4.08 -0.74 16.66
CA ALA A 6 4.08 0.22 15.55
C ALA A 6 3.91 -0.42 14.16
N ALA A 7 4.39 -1.65 13.96
CA ALA A 7 4.21 -2.37 12.71
C ALA A 7 2.75 -2.79 12.49
N THR A 8 2.08 -3.23 13.56
CA THR A 8 0.65 -3.60 13.54
C THR A 8 -0.26 -2.39 13.32
N GLU A 9 0.17 -1.20 13.69
CA GLU A 9 -0.60 0.03 13.46
C GLU A 9 -0.57 0.46 11.99
N ILE A 10 0.55 0.27 11.29
CA ILE A 10 0.69 0.56 9.86
C ILE A 10 -0.20 -0.38 9.04
N GLU A 11 -0.15 -1.69 9.29
CA GLU A 11 -0.90 -2.70 8.50
C GLU A 11 -2.42 -2.45 8.44
N ASN A 12 -2.97 -1.78 9.47
CA ASN A 12 -4.41 -1.53 9.59
C ASN A 12 -4.89 -0.19 9.01
N LEU A 13 -3.99 0.68 8.53
CA LEU A 13 -4.38 1.96 7.94
C LEU A 13 -5.25 1.76 6.70
N LYS A 14 -6.12 2.72 6.39
CA LYS A 14 -6.76 2.80 5.06
C LYS A 14 -5.76 3.26 4.00
N PHE A 15 -6.09 3.06 2.73
CA PHE A 15 -5.22 3.46 1.62
C PHE A 15 -4.93 4.96 1.65
N GLU A 16 -5.95 5.78 1.81
CA GLU A 16 -5.85 7.24 1.81
C GLU A 16 -4.99 7.75 2.98
N GLU A 17 -5.16 7.13 4.16
CA GLU A 17 -4.39 7.47 5.36
C GLU A 17 -2.92 7.07 5.20
N ALA A 18 -2.64 5.89 4.64
CA ALA A 18 -1.29 5.42 4.37
C ALA A 18 -0.59 6.31 3.32
N MET A 19 -1.31 6.72 2.28
CA MET A 19 -0.80 7.61 1.24
C MET A 19 -0.47 8.99 1.78
N GLN A 20 -1.39 9.58 2.57
CA GLN A 20 -1.16 10.88 3.20
C GLN A 20 0.06 10.88 4.11
N GLN A 21 0.24 9.82 4.91
CA GLN A 21 1.44 9.69 5.75
C GLN A 21 2.71 9.52 4.91
N LEU A 22 2.66 8.78 3.81
CA LEU A 22 3.80 8.60 2.92
C LEU A 22 4.21 9.93 2.27
N GLU A 23 3.26 10.73 1.80
CA GLU A 23 3.50 12.06 1.23
C GLU A 23 4.17 12.99 2.24
N GLN A 24 3.73 12.98 3.50
CA GLN A 24 4.34 13.77 4.57
C GLN A 24 5.79 13.37 4.83
N ILE A 25 6.08 12.08 4.84
CA ILE A 25 7.44 11.54 5.02
C ILE A 25 8.34 11.98 3.87
N VAL A 26 7.87 11.84 2.63
CA VAL A 26 8.62 12.27 1.44
C VAL A 26 8.93 13.77 1.53
N ALA A 27 7.92 14.60 1.84
CA ALA A 27 8.11 16.03 1.97
C ALA A 27 9.12 16.42 3.08
N GLN A 28 9.13 15.69 4.20
CA GLN A 28 10.12 15.91 5.27
C GLN A 28 11.52 15.50 4.85
N LEU A 29 11.69 14.36 4.19
CA LEU A 29 12.99 13.91 3.71
C LEU A 29 13.55 14.83 2.62
N GLU A 30 12.70 15.36 1.75
CA GLU A 30 13.07 16.31 0.69
C GLU A 30 13.50 17.68 1.23
N GLN A 31 13.04 18.10 2.41
CA GLN A 31 13.51 19.34 3.04
C GLN A 31 15.00 19.28 3.41
N GLY A 32 15.57 18.10 3.66
CA GLY A 32 17.00 17.91 3.90
C GLY A 32 17.53 18.39 5.26
N ASP A 33 16.71 19.05 6.08
CA ASP A 33 17.06 19.52 7.44
C ASP A 33 16.74 18.48 8.54
N VAL A 34 16.48 17.22 8.16
CA VAL A 34 16.18 16.12 9.10
C VAL A 34 17.49 15.45 9.55
N PRO A 35 17.73 15.28 10.87
CA PRO A 35 18.89 14.55 11.38
C PRO A 35 18.98 13.13 10.77
N LEU A 36 20.19 12.64 10.52
CA LEU A 36 20.41 11.35 9.84
C LEU A 36 19.65 10.18 10.49
N GLU A 37 19.65 10.11 11.81
CA GLU A 37 18.96 9.05 12.57
C GLU A 37 17.45 9.09 12.34
N GLU A 38 16.86 10.28 12.38
CA GLU A 38 15.44 10.48 12.10
C GLU A 38 15.12 10.23 10.61
N ALA A 39 16.00 10.63 9.70
CA ALA A 39 15.84 10.38 8.27
C ALA A 39 15.82 8.86 7.97
N LEU A 40 16.62 8.06 8.67
CA LEU A 40 16.62 6.61 8.54
C LEU A 40 15.31 5.99 9.05
N ASP A 41 14.79 6.47 10.18
CA ASP A 41 13.50 6.02 10.72
C ASP A 41 12.34 6.38 9.80
N GLN A 42 12.31 7.62 9.31
CA GLN A 42 11.32 8.11 8.35
C GLN A 42 11.38 7.31 7.04
N PHE A 43 12.58 7.01 6.54
CA PHE A 43 12.75 6.17 5.35
C PHE A 43 12.18 4.76 5.56
N GLN A 44 12.49 4.10 6.69
CA GLN A 44 11.95 2.77 7.00
C GLN A 44 10.42 2.79 7.06
N LYS A 45 9.84 3.81 7.71
CA LYS A 45 8.38 3.99 7.76
C LYS A 45 7.80 4.23 6.38
N GLY A 46 8.43 5.06 5.55
CA GLY A 46 8.04 5.32 4.18
C GLY A 46 8.02 4.06 3.31
N VAL A 47 9.05 3.20 3.42
CA VAL A 47 9.08 1.91 2.72
C VAL A 47 7.93 1.00 3.15
N ALA A 48 7.63 0.93 4.45
CA ALA A 48 6.52 0.13 4.96
C ALA A 48 5.15 0.63 4.45
N LEU A 49 4.93 1.95 4.46
CA LEU A 49 3.72 2.57 3.93
C LEU A 49 3.58 2.37 2.41
N SER A 50 4.67 2.52 1.66
CA SER A 50 4.66 2.26 0.21
C SER A 50 4.27 0.82 -0.11
N LYS A 51 4.82 -0.14 0.64
CA LYS A 51 4.45 -1.55 0.53
C LYS A 51 2.97 -1.77 0.83
N LEU A 52 2.45 -1.18 1.91
CA LEU A 52 1.04 -1.28 2.27
C LEU A 52 0.11 -0.72 1.17
N CYS A 53 0.43 0.46 0.63
CA CYS A 53 -0.34 1.06 -0.44
C CYS A 53 -0.39 0.14 -1.67
N LYS A 54 0.75 -0.42 -2.06
CA LYS A 54 0.84 -1.39 -3.15
C LYS A 54 -0.02 -2.63 -2.87
N ASP A 55 0.15 -3.25 -1.70
CA ASP A 55 -0.59 -4.46 -1.33
C ASP A 55 -2.11 -4.20 -1.32
N LYS A 56 -2.58 -3.01 -0.93
CA LYS A 56 -4.00 -2.63 -1.01
C LYS A 56 -4.50 -2.47 -2.43
N LEU A 57 -3.71 -1.86 -3.32
CA LEU A 57 -4.08 -1.72 -4.73
C LEU A 57 -4.16 -3.09 -5.42
N GLU A 58 -3.19 -3.98 -5.18
CA GLU A 58 -3.21 -5.34 -5.72
C GLU A 58 -4.44 -6.14 -5.25
N ASN A 59 -4.84 -5.97 -3.98
CA ASN A 59 -6.06 -6.58 -3.46
C ASN A 59 -7.33 -6.01 -4.10
N ALA A 60 -7.38 -4.69 -4.31
CA ALA A 60 -8.51 -4.05 -4.99
C ALA A 60 -8.61 -4.50 -6.45
N GLU A 61 -7.49 -4.55 -7.17
CA GLU A 61 -7.39 -5.07 -8.53
C GLU A 61 -7.87 -6.52 -8.58
N THR A 62 -7.35 -7.40 -7.73
CA THR A 62 -7.78 -8.81 -7.66
C THR A 62 -9.28 -8.95 -7.39
N THR A 63 -9.85 -8.07 -6.55
CA THR A 63 -11.29 -8.07 -6.25
C THR A 63 -12.13 -7.66 -7.46
N LEU A 64 -11.65 -6.71 -8.26
CA LEU A 64 -12.32 -6.29 -9.50
C LEU A 64 -12.17 -7.32 -10.61
N THR A 65 -11.00 -7.93 -10.72
CA THR A 65 -10.70 -8.90 -11.77
C THR A 65 -11.45 -10.22 -11.56
N LYS A 66 -11.76 -10.61 -10.32
CA LYS A 66 -12.54 -11.81 -10.02
C LYS A 66 -14.04 -11.50 -10.05
N ILE A 67 -14.69 -11.75 -11.18
CA ILE A 67 -16.15 -11.71 -11.29
C ILE A 67 -16.67 -13.15 -11.25
N VAL A 68 -17.67 -13.41 -10.40
CA VAL A 68 -18.39 -14.69 -10.41
C VAL A 68 -19.54 -14.55 -11.39
N ASN A 69 -19.54 -15.37 -12.45
CA ASN A 69 -20.63 -15.36 -13.44
C ASN A 69 -21.91 -15.97 -12.85
N GLU A 70 -23.05 -15.86 -13.55
CA GLU A 70 -24.34 -16.39 -13.10
C GLU A 70 -24.35 -17.92 -12.86
N ASN A 71 -23.33 -18.63 -13.36
CA ASN A 71 -23.15 -20.08 -13.21
C ASN A 71 -22.27 -20.44 -11.99
N GLY A 72 -21.78 -19.45 -11.24
CA GLY A 72 -20.91 -19.67 -10.07
C GLY A 72 -19.45 -19.94 -10.42
N GLU A 73 -19.01 -19.69 -11.66
CA GLU A 73 -17.62 -19.83 -12.09
C GLU A 73 -16.87 -18.50 -11.88
N GLU A 74 -15.68 -18.58 -11.29
CA GLU A 74 -14.76 -17.44 -11.17
C GLU A 74 -14.13 -17.15 -12.54
N THR A 75 -14.39 -15.97 -13.10
CA THR A 75 -13.75 -15.49 -14.34
C THR A 75 -12.85 -14.30 -14.05
N ILE A 76 -11.75 -14.22 -14.79
CA ILE A 76 -10.81 -13.09 -14.76
C ILE A 76 -11.28 -12.07 -15.80
N PHE A 77 -11.74 -10.90 -15.36
CA PHE A 77 -12.29 -9.83 -16.22
C PHE A 77 -11.34 -9.41 -17.35
N ASP A 78 -10.03 -9.46 -17.14
CA ASP A 78 -9.01 -9.08 -18.13
C ASP A 78 -8.74 -10.13 -19.22
N GLN A 79 -9.20 -11.39 -19.10
CA GLN A 79 -8.88 -12.43 -20.08
C GLN A 79 -9.72 -12.38 -21.38
N GLU A 80 -10.72 -11.51 -21.49
CA GLU A 80 -11.57 -11.42 -22.70
C GLU A 80 -11.19 -10.28 -23.67
N LEU A 81 -10.24 -9.40 -23.32
CA LEU A 81 -9.91 -8.24 -24.18
C LEU A 81 -8.93 -8.56 -25.33
N ASP A 82 -8.27 -9.72 -25.31
CA ASP A 82 -7.29 -10.14 -26.33
C ASP A 82 -7.85 -11.18 -27.34
N ALA A 83 -9.14 -11.51 -27.26
CA ALA A 83 -9.78 -12.47 -28.15
C ALA A 83 -10.68 -11.79 -29.20
N ASN A 84 -10.08 -10.98 -30.09
CA ASN A 84 -10.68 -10.64 -31.40
C ASN A 84 -9.63 -10.20 -32.43
#